data_AF-A0A284RYD9-F1
#
_entry.id   AF-A0A284RYD9-F1
#
_cell.length_a   1.000
_cell.length_b   1.000
_cell.length_c   1.000
_cell.angle_alpha   90.00
_cell.angle_beta   90.00
_cell.angle_gamma   90.00
#
_symmetry.space_group_name_H-M   'P 1'
#
loop_
_entity.id
_entity.type
_entity.pdbx_description
1 polymer ?
#
loop_
_entity_poly.entity_id
_entity_poly.type
_entity_poly.pdbx_seq_one_letter_code
_entity_poly.pdbx_strand_id
1 'polypeptide(L)'
;MVPSLSLWVVLSLALSLVSASPLEESVLHRRQSITDLTPEQVAAYRPYTYFASAAGCQPSTTLNWTCGPPCEANPDFVPVASGGNGDSVQFWYVGYDPNLDTVIVGHQGTDTTKLLPILTDLNIILSNLDGNLFPGISSDVKVHSGFKEAQANAAESVLSYVKIAMSTYSTSSVTVVGHSLGGAIALLDGVYLDLQLPSATVSVISYGMPRVGNQAFADHVDANVNVSHVNNKKDPVPILPWREIGYHHCSGEKHITDSNEWVNCPGQDNPDEQCIVGEVGDLLESNVMDHPGPYDGIIMGGCQ
;
A
#
# COMPACT_ATOMS: atom_id res chain seq x y z
N MET A 1 -83.29 -14.16 41.17
CA MET A 1 -82.79 -15.45 40.64
C MET A 1 -82.46 -15.24 39.17
N VAL A 2 -81.21 -15.55 38.77
CA VAL A 2 -80.67 -15.57 37.39
C VAL A 2 -80.44 -14.18 36.74
N PRO A 3 -79.35 -13.92 35.98
CA PRO A 3 -77.95 -14.36 36.13
C PRO A 3 -76.92 -13.22 35.95
N SER A 4 -75.68 -13.52 36.32
CA SER A 4 -74.45 -12.81 35.95
C SER A 4 -74.25 -12.76 34.44
N LEU A 5 -74.10 -11.56 33.86
CA LEU A 5 -73.59 -11.38 32.50
C LEU A 5 -72.05 -11.35 32.55
N SER A 6 -71.43 -12.47 32.19
CA SER A 6 -70.00 -12.58 31.92
C SER A 6 -69.69 -11.85 30.61
N LEU A 7 -69.05 -10.69 30.70
CA LEU A 7 -68.55 -9.95 29.54
C LEU A 7 -67.24 -10.58 29.08
N TRP A 8 -67.31 -11.37 28.01
CA TRP A 8 -66.13 -11.93 27.35
C TRP A 8 -65.42 -10.82 26.56
N VAL A 9 -64.24 -10.41 27.02
CA VAL A 9 -63.34 -9.56 26.24
C VAL A 9 -62.62 -10.47 25.24
N VAL A 10 -62.95 -10.30 23.96
CA VAL A 10 -62.24 -10.95 22.85
C VAL A 10 -60.89 -10.25 22.71
N LEU A 11 -59.82 -10.96 23.06
CA LEU A 11 -58.44 -10.51 22.86
C LEU A 11 -58.06 -10.76 21.39
N SER A 12 -58.12 -9.71 20.57
CA SER A 12 -57.67 -9.75 19.18
C SER A 12 -56.15 -9.91 19.12
N LEU A 13 -55.66 -11.11 18.78
CA LEU A 13 -54.25 -11.30 18.40
C LEU A 13 -54.01 -10.59 17.07
N ALA A 14 -53.29 -9.46 17.10
CA ALA A 14 -52.69 -8.90 15.89
C ALA A 14 -51.49 -9.79 15.49
N LEU A 15 -51.63 -10.56 14.41
CA LEU A 15 -50.49 -11.18 13.75
C LEU A 15 -49.69 -10.07 13.04
N SER A 16 -48.54 -9.71 13.59
CA SER A 16 -47.53 -8.95 12.87
C SER A 16 -46.91 -9.85 11.79
N LEU A 17 -47.18 -9.52 10.53
CA LEU A 17 -46.47 -10.08 9.39
C LEU A 17 -45.02 -9.58 9.47
N VAL A 18 -44.11 -10.44 9.91
CA VAL A 18 -42.67 -10.22 9.77
C VAL A 18 -42.34 -10.39 8.29
N SER A 19 -42.14 -9.27 7.60
CA SER A 19 -41.55 -9.27 6.27
C SER A 19 -40.09 -9.68 6.42
N ALA A 20 -39.77 -10.94 6.11
CA ALA A 20 -38.38 -11.36 5.95
C ALA A 20 -37.80 -10.60 4.76
N SER A 21 -36.84 -9.70 5.01
CA SER A 21 -35.97 -9.18 3.98
C SER A 21 -35.18 -10.34 3.37
N PRO A 22 -34.95 -10.37 2.05
CA PRO A 22 -34.06 -11.35 1.46
C PRO A 22 -32.69 -11.17 2.11
N LEU A 23 -32.13 -12.26 2.65
CA LEU A 23 -30.69 -12.34 2.92
C LEU A 23 -29.98 -11.98 1.61
N GLU A 24 -29.07 -11.01 1.65
CA GLU A 24 -28.12 -10.78 0.56
C GLU A 24 -27.48 -12.13 0.22
N GLU A 25 -27.66 -12.60 -1.01
CA GLU A 25 -26.95 -13.76 -1.50
C GLU A 25 -25.47 -13.45 -1.36
N SER A 26 -24.79 -14.18 -0.47
CA SER A 26 -23.35 -14.22 -0.40
C SER A 26 -22.86 -14.63 -1.79
N VAL A 27 -22.38 -13.67 -2.58
CA VAL A 27 -21.70 -13.96 -3.83
C VAL A 27 -20.46 -14.75 -3.45
N LEU A 28 -20.54 -16.08 -3.59
CA LEU A 28 -19.42 -17.01 -3.51
C LEU A 28 -18.43 -16.62 -4.60
N HIS A 29 -17.57 -15.64 -4.29
CA HIS A 29 -16.39 -15.38 -5.08
C HIS A 29 -15.58 -16.67 -5.03
N ARG A 30 -15.36 -17.28 -6.19
CA ARG A 30 -14.44 -18.42 -6.32
C ARG A 30 -13.11 -17.95 -5.73
N ARG A 31 -12.73 -18.47 -4.55
CA ARG A 31 -11.44 -18.17 -3.93
C ARG A 31 -10.39 -18.52 -4.99
N GLN A 32 -9.77 -17.50 -5.57
CA GLN A 32 -8.64 -17.71 -6.46
C GLN A 32 -7.55 -18.35 -5.59
N SER A 33 -6.97 -19.45 -6.09
CA SER A 33 -6.01 -20.22 -5.31
C SER A 33 -4.76 -19.40 -5.06
N ILE A 34 -4.23 -19.49 -3.84
CA ILE A 34 -2.88 -19.04 -3.52
C ILE A 34 -1.89 -19.83 -4.37
N THR A 35 -0.89 -19.15 -4.93
CA THR A 35 0.14 -19.78 -5.76
C THR A 35 1.52 -19.37 -5.30
N ASP A 36 2.41 -20.34 -5.11
CA ASP A 36 3.81 -20.09 -4.79
C ASP A 36 4.51 -19.34 -5.92
N LEU A 37 5.37 -18.39 -5.56
CA LEU A 37 6.30 -17.78 -6.51
C LEU A 37 7.53 -18.67 -6.67
N THR A 38 7.94 -18.85 -7.91
CA THR A 38 9.23 -19.48 -8.24
C THR A 38 10.40 -18.65 -7.73
N PRO A 39 11.57 -19.25 -7.47
CA PRO A 39 12.78 -18.51 -7.09
C PRO A 39 13.13 -17.38 -8.07
N GLU A 40 12.90 -17.58 -9.37
CA GLU A 40 13.13 -16.57 -10.40
C GLU A 40 12.16 -15.37 -10.28
N GLN A 41 10.90 -15.64 -9.95
CA GLN A 41 9.92 -14.58 -9.71
C GLN A 41 10.24 -13.79 -8.44
N VAL A 42 10.71 -14.45 -7.38
CA VAL A 42 11.18 -13.77 -6.16
C VAL A 42 12.41 -12.91 -6.45
N ALA A 43 13.41 -13.46 -7.15
CA ALA A 43 14.64 -12.76 -7.49
C ALA A 43 14.40 -11.50 -8.35
N ALA A 44 13.33 -11.46 -9.14
CA ALA A 44 12.92 -10.26 -9.90
C ALA A 44 12.57 -9.05 -9.01
N TYR A 45 12.19 -9.25 -7.74
CA TYR A 45 11.94 -8.15 -6.80
C TYR A 45 13.22 -7.58 -6.19
N ARG A 46 14.33 -8.31 -6.23
CA ARG A 46 15.56 -7.99 -5.50
C ARG A 46 16.13 -6.58 -5.83
N PRO A 47 16.21 -6.13 -7.10
CA PRO A 47 16.66 -4.77 -7.40
C PRO A 47 15.78 -3.71 -6.72
N TYR A 48 14.46 -3.89 -6.80
CA TYR A 48 13.47 -2.99 -6.20
C TYR A 48 13.49 -3.02 -4.67
N THR A 49 13.83 -4.15 -4.07
CA THR A 49 14.03 -4.27 -2.63
C THR A 49 15.20 -3.39 -2.17
N TYR A 50 16.33 -3.42 -2.90
CA TYR A 50 17.45 -2.53 -2.63
C TYR A 50 17.15 -1.05 -2.93
N PHE A 51 16.38 -0.76 -3.99
CA PHE A 51 15.92 0.61 -4.25
C PHE A 51 15.04 1.15 -3.10
N ALA A 52 14.08 0.36 -2.61
CA ALA A 52 13.27 0.73 -1.45
C ALA A 52 14.14 0.92 -0.18
N SER A 53 15.13 0.06 0.04
CA SER A 53 16.09 0.21 1.15
C SER A 53 16.94 1.49 1.02
N ALA A 54 17.42 1.82 -0.18
CA ALA A 54 18.22 3.01 -0.46
C ALA A 54 17.44 4.31 -0.18
N ALA A 55 16.10 4.29 -0.27
CA ALA A 55 15.26 5.46 0.00
C ALA A 55 15.33 5.91 1.47
N GLY A 56 15.78 5.04 2.38
CA GLY A 56 16.11 5.37 3.76
C GLY A 56 17.33 6.26 3.94
N CYS A 57 18.14 6.43 2.90
CA CYS A 57 19.47 7.02 2.99
C CYS A 57 19.49 8.53 2.72
N GLN A 58 20.54 9.18 3.21
CA GLN A 58 20.69 10.63 3.09
C GLN A 58 20.69 11.06 1.62
N PRO A 59 19.99 12.15 1.25
CA PRO A 59 19.93 12.62 -0.13
C PRO A 59 21.29 12.87 -0.78
N SER A 60 22.29 13.25 0.02
CA SER A 60 23.66 13.45 -0.46
C SER A 60 24.34 12.14 -0.88
N THR A 61 24.00 11.01 -0.29
CA THR A 61 24.57 9.70 -0.64
C THR A 61 23.76 9.01 -1.72
N THR A 62 22.44 9.15 -1.76
CA THR A 62 21.59 8.64 -2.86
C THR A 62 21.81 9.43 -4.15
N LEU A 63 22.04 10.75 -4.10
CA LEU A 63 22.36 11.52 -5.31
C LEU A 63 23.72 11.12 -5.92
N ASN A 64 24.69 10.77 -5.08
CA ASN A 64 26.01 10.28 -5.53
C ASN A 64 26.04 8.77 -5.73
N TRP A 65 24.96 8.07 -5.40
CA TRP A 65 24.85 6.60 -5.38
C TRP A 65 25.93 5.89 -4.54
N THR A 66 26.27 6.44 -3.37
CA THR A 66 27.29 5.92 -2.44
C THR A 66 26.69 5.52 -1.09
N CYS A 67 25.48 4.99 -1.08
CA CYS A 67 24.71 4.69 0.12
C CYS A 67 24.96 3.29 0.74
N GLY A 68 26.15 2.72 0.50
CA GLY A 68 26.53 1.41 1.01
C GLY A 68 25.83 0.25 0.27
N PRO A 69 25.55 -0.88 0.95
CA PRO A 69 25.06 -2.10 0.31
C PRO A 69 23.83 -1.92 -0.60
N PRO A 70 22.82 -1.08 -0.28
CA PRO A 70 21.70 -0.84 -1.19
C PRO A 70 22.08 -0.23 -2.54
N CYS A 71 23.02 0.72 -2.56
CA CYS A 71 23.50 1.33 -3.80
C CYS A 71 24.44 0.37 -4.55
N GLU A 72 25.31 -0.34 -3.83
CA GLU A 72 26.26 -1.31 -4.40
C GLU A 72 25.55 -2.48 -5.10
N ALA A 73 24.32 -2.82 -4.68
CA ALA A 73 23.52 -3.85 -5.31
C ALA A 73 22.95 -3.46 -6.69
N ASN A 74 22.83 -2.17 -6.98
CA ASN A 74 22.34 -1.63 -8.25
C ASN A 74 23.37 -0.62 -8.81
N PRO A 75 24.59 -1.05 -9.17
CA PRO A 75 25.71 -0.14 -9.43
C PRO A 75 25.55 0.70 -10.71
N ASP A 76 24.69 0.27 -11.64
CA ASP A 76 24.46 0.95 -12.91
C ASP A 76 23.34 2.01 -12.84
N PHE A 77 22.68 2.14 -11.69
CA PHE A 77 21.65 3.16 -11.49
C PHE A 77 22.25 4.56 -11.62
N VAL A 78 21.55 5.44 -12.31
CA VAL A 78 21.98 6.82 -12.56
C VAL A 78 21.02 7.78 -11.85
N PRO A 79 21.38 8.27 -10.64
CA PRO A 79 20.58 9.27 -9.96
C PRO A 79 20.47 10.56 -10.78
N VAL A 80 19.28 11.14 -10.80
CA VAL A 80 18.97 12.43 -11.43
C VAL A 80 18.73 13.50 -10.38
N ALA A 81 18.06 13.13 -9.28
CA ALA A 81 17.80 14.03 -8.17
C ALA A 81 17.61 13.24 -6.87
N SER A 82 17.89 13.89 -5.75
CA SER A 82 17.45 13.44 -4.43
C SER A 82 17.18 14.63 -3.53
N GLY A 83 16.21 14.50 -2.63
CA GLY A 83 15.75 15.56 -1.76
C GLY A 83 15.03 15.06 -0.52
N GLY A 84 14.38 15.99 0.17
CA GLY A 84 13.79 15.74 1.49
C GLY A 84 14.77 16.02 2.63
N ASN A 85 14.23 16.12 3.85
CA ASN A 85 14.99 16.35 5.07
C ASN A 85 14.80 15.22 6.11
N GLY A 86 13.97 14.22 5.80
CA GLY A 86 13.68 13.08 6.67
C GLY A 86 12.81 13.43 7.87
N ASP A 87 12.18 14.61 7.85
CA ASP A 87 11.31 15.12 8.90
C ASP A 87 10.01 15.63 8.27
N SER A 88 9.92 16.93 7.95
CA SER A 88 8.74 17.50 7.30
C SER A 88 8.54 17.02 5.86
N VAL A 89 9.62 16.64 5.18
CA VAL A 89 9.61 16.03 3.85
C VAL A 89 10.45 14.77 3.92
N GLN A 90 9.81 13.63 3.72
CA GLN A 90 10.49 12.33 3.65
C GLN A 90 11.58 12.36 2.57
N PHE A 91 12.67 11.63 2.76
CA PHE A 91 13.68 11.51 1.70
C PHE A 91 13.05 10.92 0.45
N TRP A 92 13.51 11.40 -0.68
CA TRP A 92 13.13 10.85 -1.97
C TRP A 92 14.29 10.95 -2.94
N TYR A 93 14.28 10.09 -3.95
CA TYR A 93 15.18 10.20 -5.09
C TYR A 93 14.49 9.81 -6.38
N VAL A 94 15.04 10.30 -7.49
CA VAL A 94 14.65 9.96 -8.85
C VAL A 94 15.93 9.64 -9.62
N GLY A 95 15.92 8.56 -10.39
CA GLY A 95 17.01 8.22 -11.31
C GLY A 95 16.58 7.19 -12.33
N TYR A 96 17.48 6.79 -13.21
CA TYR A 96 17.22 5.82 -14.26
C TYR A 96 18.05 4.56 -14.05
N ASP A 97 17.42 3.41 -14.14
CA ASP A 97 18.12 2.12 -14.17
C ASP A 97 18.17 1.58 -15.60
N PRO A 98 19.36 1.40 -16.21
CA PRO A 98 19.48 0.91 -17.58
C PRO A 98 19.21 -0.58 -17.74
N ASN A 99 19.31 -1.37 -16.66
CA ASN A 99 19.07 -2.83 -16.72
C ASN A 99 17.57 -3.14 -16.66
N LEU A 100 16.82 -2.33 -15.92
CA LEU A 100 15.36 -2.42 -15.80
C LEU A 100 14.62 -1.56 -16.84
N ASP A 101 15.32 -0.67 -17.55
CA ASP A 101 14.76 0.31 -18.49
C ASP A 101 13.56 1.07 -17.89
N THR A 102 13.79 1.70 -16.73
CA THR A 102 12.76 2.48 -16.05
C THR A 102 13.37 3.60 -15.24
N VAL A 103 12.62 4.69 -15.12
CA VAL A 103 12.85 5.66 -14.05
C VAL A 103 12.44 5.02 -12.73
N ILE A 104 13.32 5.07 -11.72
CA ILE A 104 13.01 4.67 -10.34
C ILE A 104 12.76 5.92 -9.51
N VAL A 105 11.67 5.92 -8.78
CA VAL A 105 11.36 6.90 -7.73
C VAL A 105 11.34 6.16 -6.40
N GLY A 106 12.19 6.55 -5.45
CA GLY A 106 12.22 5.95 -4.11
C GLY A 106 11.74 6.93 -3.05
N HIS A 107 10.90 6.47 -2.11
CA HIS A 107 10.41 7.27 -0.98
C HIS A 107 10.76 6.65 0.37
N GLN A 108 11.22 7.48 1.30
CA GLN A 108 11.61 7.08 2.65
C GLN A 108 10.40 6.62 3.47
N GLY A 109 10.60 5.54 4.22
CA GLY A 109 9.77 5.21 5.37
C GLY A 109 10.08 6.07 6.60
N THR A 110 9.47 5.71 7.72
CA THR A 110 9.84 6.26 9.04
C THR A 110 10.16 5.12 10.00
N ASP A 111 10.60 5.47 11.20
CA ASP A 111 10.80 4.51 12.28
C ASP A 111 9.46 3.83 12.61
N THR A 112 9.43 2.49 12.59
CA THR A 112 8.23 1.68 12.84
C THR A 112 7.60 1.96 14.19
N THR A 113 8.42 2.27 15.19
CA THR A 113 7.96 2.60 16.55
C THR A 113 7.21 3.93 16.59
N LYS A 114 7.47 4.82 15.62
CA LYS A 114 6.75 6.08 15.43
C LYS A 114 5.53 5.90 14.52
N LEU A 115 5.60 4.96 13.57
CA LEU A 115 4.51 4.71 12.63
C LEU A 115 3.34 3.98 13.27
N LEU A 116 3.59 2.93 14.06
CA LEU A 116 2.50 2.13 14.65
C LEU A 116 1.53 2.96 15.50
N PRO A 117 1.98 3.88 16.37
CA PRO A 117 1.06 4.78 17.07
C PRO A 117 0.18 5.61 16.13
N ILE A 118 0.72 6.09 15.00
CA ILE A 118 -0.04 6.89 14.02
C ILE A 118 -1.12 6.04 13.35
N LEU A 119 -0.79 4.78 13.01
CA LEU A 119 -1.71 3.85 12.34
C LEU A 119 -2.68 3.14 13.28
N THR A 120 -2.52 3.33 14.60
CA THR A 120 -3.40 2.76 15.62
C THR A 120 -4.21 3.82 16.39
N ASP A 121 -3.91 5.10 16.21
CA ASP A 121 -4.65 6.20 16.84
C ASP A 121 -6.08 6.31 16.28
N LEU A 122 -7.00 6.88 17.04
CA LEU A 122 -8.37 7.15 16.59
C LEU A 122 -8.45 8.34 15.61
N ASN A 123 -7.34 9.03 15.35
CA ASN A 123 -7.22 10.17 14.44
C ASN A 123 -6.80 9.80 13.00
N ILE A 124 -7.05 8.56 12.58
CA ILE A 124 -6.77 8.07 11.22
C ILE A 124 -7.84 8.61 10.26
N ILE A 125 -7.65 9.85 9.81
CA ILE A 125 -8.66 10.60 9.05
C ILE A 125 -8.58 10.28 7.56
N LEU A 126 -9.63 9.64 7.04
CA LEU A 126 -9.89 9.56 5.60
C LEU A 126 -10.30 10.94 5.08
N SER A 127 -9.62 11.41 4.04
CA SER A 127 -9.90 12.70 3.42
C SER A 127 -9.73 12.64 1.91
N ASN A 128 -10.37 13.58 1.21
CA ASN A 128 -10.28 13.65 -0.25
C ASN A 128 -8.86 14.02 -0.70
N LEU A 129 -8.46 13.51 -1.85
CA LEU A 129 -7.23 13.95 -2.52
C LEU A 129 -7.33 15.43 -2.93
N ASP A 130 -6.18 16.10 -3.09
CA ASP A 130 -6.13 17.47 -3.63
C ASP A 130 -6.48 17.43 -5.12
N GLY A 131 -7.56 18.12 -5.52
CA GLY A 131 -8.02 18.12 -6.90
C GLY A 131 -7.07 18.79 -7.90
N ASN A 132 -6.10 19.58 -7.45
CA ASN A 132 -5.05 20.14 -8.31
C ASN A 132 -3.97 19.10 -8.63
N LEU A 133 -3.62 18.25 -7.65
CA LEU A 133 -2.65 17.18 -7.84
C LEU A 133 -3.27 15.96 -8.53
N PHE A 134 -4.52 15.65 -8.18
CA PHE A 134 -5.27 14.47 -8.64
C PHE A 134 -6.53 14.86 -9.43
N PRO A 135 -6.38 15.53 -10.60
CA PRO A 135 -7.52 16.01 -11.37
C PRO A 135 -8.36 14.84 -11.88
N GLY A 136 -9.69 14.97 -11.77
CA GLY A 136 -10.63 13.99 -12.32
C GLY A 136 -10.92 12.77 -11.43
N ILE A 137 -10.25 12.63 -10.28
CA ILE A 137 -10.59 11.58 -9.31
C ILE A 137 -11.91 11.91 -8.59
N SER A 138 -12.77 10.89 -8.41
CA SER A 138 -14.06 11.00 -7.70
C SER A 138 -13.86 11.44 -6.24
N SER A 139 -14.79 12.25 -5.72
CA SER A 139 -14.83 12.62 -4.29
C SER A 139 -15.09 11.46 -3.34
N ASP A 140 -15.51 10.30 -3.85
CA ASP A 140 -15.68 9.08 -3.07
C ASP A 140 -14.33 8.43 -2.74
N VAL A 141 -13.28 8.74 -3.52
CA VAL A 141 -11.90 8.30 -3.25
C VAL A 141 -11.34 9.10 -2.09
N LYS A 142 -11.05 8.39 -0.99
CA LYS A 142 -10.49 8.98 0.22
C LYS A 142 -9.25 8.23 0.65
N VAL A 143 -8.28 8.97 1.14
CA VAL A 143 -6.98 8.45 1.59
C VAL A 143 -6.63 9.02 2.96
N HIS A 144 -5.70 8.36 3.64
CA HIS A 144 -5.17 8.85 4.91
C HIS A 144 -4.62 10.27 4.75
N SER A 145 -5.10 11.22 5.57
CA SER A 145 -4.72 12.64 5.47
C SER A 145 -3.20 12.86 5.56
N GLY A 146 -2.54 12.20 6.52
CA GLY A 146 -1.10 12.31 6.67
C GLY A 146 -0.30 11.74 5.50
N PHE A 147 -0.81 10.70 4.81
CA PHE A 147 -0.09 10.11 3.68
C PHE A 147 -0.18 11.01 2.45
N LYS A 148 -1.37 11.56 2.16
CA LYS A 148 -1.51 12.53 1.06
C LYS A 148 -0.72 13.81 1.29
N GLU A 149 -0.62 14.27 2.54
CA GLU A 149 0.20 15.45 2.88
C GLU A 149 1.68 15.16 2.66
N ALA A 150 2.16 13.98 3.10
CA ALA A 150 3.53 13.55 2.88
C ALA A 150 3.88 13.43 1.39
N GLN A 151 2.98 12.87 0.57
CA GLN A 151 3.16 12.79 -0.89
C GLN A 151 3.16 14.19 -1.53
N ALA A 152 2.19 15.04 -1.16
CA ALA A 152 2.06 16.39 -1.72
C ALA A 152 3.32 17.26 -1.49
N ASN A 153 4.02 17.07 -0.37
CA ASN A 153 5.24 17.82 -0.04
C ASN A 153 6.39 17.60 -1.04
N ALA A 154 6.40 16.49 -1.79
CA ALA A 154 7.44 16.16 -2.77
C ALA A 154 6.92 16.04 -4.22
N ALA A 155 5.60 15.92 -4.40
CA ALA A 155 4.92 15.59 -5.67
C ALA A 155 5.45 16.37 -6.89
N GLU A 156 5.41 17.70 -6.84
CA GLU A 156 5.80 18.54 -7.99
C GLU A 156 7.30 18.43 -8.33
N SER A 157 8.14 18.28 -7.30
CA SER A 157 9.59 18.11 -7.48
C SER A 157 9.88 16.75 -8.11
N VAL A 158 9.26 15.69 -7.60
CA VAL A 158 9.38 14.34 -8.15
C VAL A 158 8.91 14.30 -9.60
N LEU A 159 7.70 14.81 -9.91
CA LEU A 159 7.18 14.86 -11.28
C LEU A 159 8.14 15.57 -12.24
N SER A 160 8.71 16.70 -11.80
CA SER A 160 9.66 17.47 -12.62
C SER A 160 10.91 16.66 -12.95
N TYR A 161 11.50 15.97 -11.98
CA TYR A 161 12.69 15.15 -12.20
C TYR A 161 12.40 13.83 -12.92
N VAL A 162 11.20 13.24 -12.74
CA VAL A 162 10.76 12.09 -13.53
C VAL A 162 10.68 12.49 -15.01
N LYS A 163 10.06 13.63 -15.34
CA LYS A 163 10.00 14.14 -16.72
C LYS A 163 11.38 14.38 -17.31
N ILE A 164 12.31 14.93 -16.53
CA ILE A 164 13.72 15.12 -16.94
C ILE A 164 14.38 13.76 -17.22
N ALA A 165 14.25 12.79 -16.32
CA ALA A 165 14.84 11.46 -16.47
C ALA A 165 14.27 10.74 -17.70
N MET A 166 12.95 10.68 -17.84
CA MET A 166 12.27 10.09 -19.00
C MET A 166 12.75 10.71 -20.32
N SER A 167 12.82 12.05 -20.39
CA SER A 167 13.31 12.74 -21.59
C SER A 167 14.80 12.49 -21.86
N THR A 168 15.61 12.37 -20.81
CA THR A 168 17.06 12.19 -20.94
C THR A 168 17.40 10.78 -21.44
N TYR A 169 16.69 9.77 -20.92
CA TYR A 169 16.95 8.36 -21.22
C TYR A 169 16.00 7.77 -22.25
N SER A 170 15.07 8.56 -22.80
CA SER A 170 14.08 8.14 -23.81
C SER A 170 13.25 6.93 -23.38
N THR A 171 12.87 6.87 -22.09
CA THR A 171 12.03 5.81 -21.52
C THR A 171 10.63 6.33 -21.20
N SER A 172 9.64 5.44 -21.28
CA SER A 172 8.26 5.69 -20.88
C SER A 172 7.86 4.89 -19.63
N SER A 173 8.80 4.20 -18.99
CA SER A 173 8.54 3.37 -17.80
C SER A 173 8.93 4.12 -16.54
N VAL A 174 8.06 4.09 -15.53
CA VAL A 174 8.33 4.62 -14.19
C VAL A 174 7.93 3.58 -13.16
N THR A 175 8.84 3.25 -12.26
CA THR A 175 8.57 2.37 -11.12
C THR A 175 8.83 3.14 -9.83
N VAL A 176 7.79 3.26 -9.02
CA VAL A 176 7.85 3.89 -7.71
C VAL A 176 8.04 2.81 -6.66
N VAL A 177 8.97 3.01 -5.74
CA VAL A 177 9.27 2.07 -4.66
C VAL A 177 9.25 2.74 -3.29
N GLY A 178 8.95 1.95 -2.27
CA GLY A 178 9.00 2.43 -0.90
C GLY A 178 8.70 1.34 0.12
N HIS A 179 9.22 1.54 1.32
CA HIS A 179 8.99 0.67 2.48
C HIS A 179 8.20 1.42 3.54
N SER A 180 7.31 0.72 4.26
CA SER A 180 6.57 1.31 5.38
C SER A 180 5.74 2.53 4.94
N LEU A 181 5.85 3.66 5.65
CA LEU A 181 5.31 4.97 5.21
C LEU A 181 5.71 5.32 3.76
N GLY A 182 6.93 5.00 3.34
CA GLY A 182 7.41 5.23 1.98
C GLY A 182 6.64 4.42 0.95
N GLY A 183 6.14 3.23 1.32
CA GLY A 183 5.23 2.44 0.49
C GLY A 183 3.89 3.12 0.27
N ALA A 184 3.34 3.75 1.32
CA ALA A 184 2.09 4.51 1.20
C ALA A 184 2.25 5.75 0.31
N ILE A 185 3.37 6.46 0.47
CA ILE A 185 3.72 7.58 -0.41
C ILE A 185 3.91 7.08 -1.84
N ALA A 186 4.62 5.97 -2.04
CA ALA A 186 4.85 5.39 -3.36
C ALA A 186 3.55 5.02 -4.08
N LEU A 187 2.54 4.50 -3.37
CA LEU A 187 1.24 4.18 -3.97
C LEU A 187 0.48 5.44 -4.42
N LEU A 188 0.45 6.48 -3.57
CA LEU A 188 -0.16 7.76 -3.91
C LEU A 188 0.57 8.44 -5.07
N ASP A 189 1.90 8.35 -5.08
CA ASP A 189 2.74 8.90 -6.15
C ASP A 189 2.58 8.11 -7.45
N GLY A 190 2.33 6.80 -7.39
CA GLY A 190 1.96 5.99 -8.55
C GLY A 190 0.67 6.48 -9.21
N VAL A 191 -0.38 6.72 -8.43
CA VAL A 191 -1.64 7.30 -8.95
C VAL A 191 -1.42 8.71 -9.49
N TYR A 192 -0.64 9.53 -8.78
CA TYR A 192 -0.31 10.88 -9.22
C TYR A 192 0.43 10.88 -10.56
N LEU A 193 1.48 10.07 -10.69
CA LEU A 193 2.30 10.00 -11.88
C LEU A 193 1.53 9.42 -13.08
N ASP A 194 0.66 8.44 -12.87
CA ASP A 194 -0.22 7.90 -13.91
C ASP A 194 -1.11 9.00 -14.53
N LEU A 195 -1.74 9.83 -13.68
CA LEU A 195 -2.54 10.97 -14.13
C LEU A 195 -1.72 12.04 -14.86
N GLN A 196 -0.51 12.32 -14.37
CA GLN A 196 0.34 13.41 -14.88
C GLN A 196 1.18 13.02 -16.10
N LEU A 197 1.32 11.71 -16.36
CA LEU A 197 2.13 11.11 -17.42
C LEU A 197 1.29 10.07 -18.19
N PRO A 198 0.22 10.48 -18.90
CA PRO A 198 -0.74 9.54 -19.53
C PRO A 198 -0.17 8.68 -20.66
N SER A 199 1.09 8.89 -21.04
CA SER A 199 1.82 8.07 -22.03
C SER A 199 2.90 7.19 -21.39
N ALA A 200 3.06 7.26 -20.07
CA ALA A 200 3.98 6.43 -19.31
C ALA A 200 3.28 5.16 -18.82
N THR A 201 4.05 4.10 -18.61
CA THR A 201 3.63 2.96 -17.81
C THR A 201 4.13 3.15 -16.39
N VAL A 202 3.22 3.30 -15.43
CA VAL A 202 3.56 3.51 -14.02
C VAL A 202 3.32 2.21 -13.24
N SER A 203 4.33 1.76 -12.53
CA SER A 203 4.26 0.61 -11.62
C SER A 203 4.65 1.02 -10.20
N VAL A 204 4.09 0.35 -9.20
CA VAL A 204 4.43 0.53 -7.79
C VAL A 204 4.90 -0.80 -7.22
N ILE A 205 6.08 -0.80 -6.59
CA ILE A 205 6.57 -1.95 -5.83
C ILE A 205 6.86 -1.49 -4.40
N SER A 206 5.99 -1.88 -3.47
CA SER A 206 6.09 -1.47 -2.07
C SER A 206 6.33 -2.64 -1.12
N TYR A 207 6.83 -2.35 0.07
CA TYR A 207 7.21 -3.33 1.09
C TYR A 207 6.66 -2.92 2.44
N GLY A 208 5.96 -3.81 3.15
CA GLY A 208 5.35 -3.51 4.45
C GLY A 208 4.44 -2.28 4.40
N MET A 209 3.73 -2.08 3.28
CA MET A 209 2.94 -0.88 3.04
C MET A 209 1.64 -0.93 3.85
N PRO A 210 1.26 0.11 4.62
CA PRO A 210 -0.03 0.17 5.29
C PRO A 210 -1.18 0.36 4.30
N ARG A 211 -2.42 0.13 4.73
CA ARG A 211 -3.61 0.52 3.96
C ARG A 211 -3.63 2.03 3.77
N VAL A 212 -3.78 2.47 2.52
CA VAL A 212 -3.59 3.89 2.14
C VAL A 212 -4.90 4.66 2.10
N GLY A 213 -6.00 4.00 1.74
CA GLY A 213 -7.29 4.66 1.56
C GLY A 213 -8.48 3.73 1.68
N ASN A 214 -9.63 4.22 1.27
CA ASN A 214 -10.89 3.48 1.34
C ASN A 214 -11.08 2.52 0.16
N GLN A 215 -12.19 1.78 0.17
CA GLN A 215 -12.56 0.86 -0.91
C GLN A 215 -12.53 1.54 -2.29
N ALA A 216 -13.08 2.74 -2.42
CA ALA A 216 -13.08 3.48 -3.69
C ALA A 216 -11.65 3.82 -4.17
N PHE A 217 -10.72 4.10 -3.25
CA PHE A 217 -9.31 4.27 -3.58
C PHE A 217 -8.67 2.96 -4.05
N ALA A 218 -8.90 1.85 -3.33
CA ALA A 218 -8.39 0.53 -3.72
C ALA A 218 -8.88 0.11 -5.12
N ASP A 219 -10.16 0.30 -5.40
CA ASP A 219 -10.75 0.02 -6.72
C ASP A 219 -10.19 0.91 -7.82
N HIS A 220 -9.92 2.19 -7.50
CA HIS A 220 -9.28 3.10 -8.44
C HIS A 220 -7.85 2.67 -8.76
N VAL A 221 -7.07 2.24 -7.76
CA VAL A 221 -5.72 1.71 -7.98
C VAL A 221 -5.77 0.48 -8.88
N ASP A 222 -6.60 -0.51 -8.55
CA ASP A 222 -6.72 -1.77 -9.30
C ASP A 222 -7.09 -1.56 -10.78
N ALA A 223 -7.80 -0.48 -11.09
CA ALA A 223 -8.21 -0.14 -12.44
C ALA A 223 -7.14 0.60 -13.27
N ASN A 224 -6.18 1.29 -12.64
CA ASN A 224 -5.32 2.26 -13.33
C ASN A 224 -3.81 2.01 -13.13
N VAL A 225 -3.38 1.46 -11.99
CA VAL A 225 -1.95 1.37 -11.63
C VAL A 225 -1.55 -0.09 -11.43
N ASN A 226 -0.39 -0.47 -11.98
CA ASN A 226 0.18 -1.79 -11.72
C ASN A 226 0.88 -1.81 -10.36
N VAL A 227 0.36 -2.59 -9.40
CA VAL A 227 0.90 -2.63 -8.04
C VAL A 227 1.35 -4.04 -7.67
N SER A 228 2.52 -4.13 -7.06
CA SER A 228 2.93 -5.26 -6.23
C SER A 228 3.29 -4.73 -4.84
N HIS A 229 2.66 -5.26 -3.80
CA HIS A 229 3.03 -4.94 -2.42
C HIS A 229 3.44 -6.21 -1.69
N VAL A 230 4.67 -6.20 -1.18
CA VAL A 230 5.30 -7.35 -0.53
C VAL A 230 5.17 -7.22 0.98
N ASN A 231 4.51 -8.20 1.60
CA ASN A 231 4.26 -8.23 3.04
C ASN A 231 5.06 -9.36 3.67
N ASN A 232 5.77 -9.09 4.77
CA ASN A 232 6.65 -10.06 5.40
C ASN A 232 6.06 -10.61 6.70
N LYS A 233 5.84 -11.92 6.74
CA LYS A 233 5.39 -12.69 7.91
C LYS A 233 4.30 -11.94 8.68
N LYS A 234 4.49 -11.75 9.98
CA LYS A 234 3.48 -11.15 10.84
C LYS A 234 3.68 -9.66 11.02
N ASP A 235 4.17 -8.97 9.99
CA ASP A 235 4.30 -7.52 9.99
C ASP A 235 2.93 -6.86 10.29
N PRO A 236 2.81 -6.07 11.37
CA PRO A 236 1.58 -5.38 11.70
C PRO A 236 1.21 -4.24 10.75
N VAL A 237 2.16 -3.69 9.99
CA VAL A 237 1.91 -2.44 9.24
C VAL A 237 0.90 -2.63 8.09
N PRO A 238 0.95 -3.69 7.26
CA PRO A 238 -0.03 -3.88 6.19
C PRO A 238 -1.46 -4.18 6.67
N ILE A 239 -1.64 -4.62 7.92
CA ILE A 239 -2.99 -4.79 8.48
C ILE A 239 -3.55 -3.51 9.12
N LEU A 240 -2.84 -2.38 9.00
CA LEU A 240 -3.25 -1.09 9.53
C LEU A 240 -3.29 -0.02 8.42
N PRO A 241 -4.17 0.99 8.54
CA PRO A 241 -5.30 1.08 9.48
C PRO A 241 -6.34 -0.03 9.23
N TRP A 242 -7.21 -0.27 10.22
CA TRP A 242 -8.19 -1.37 10.19
C TRP A 242 -9.28 -1.24 9.09
N ARG A 243 -9.76 -2.39 8.61
CA ARG A 243 -10.83 -2.45 7.60
C ARG A 243 -12.17 -2.00 8.16
N GLU A 244 -12.38 -2.26 9.44
CA GLU A 244 -13.57 -1.92 10.20
C GLU A 244 -13.84 -0.41 10.26
N ILE A 245 -12.80 0.41 10.07
CA ILE A 245 -12.89 1.88 9.99
C ILE A 245 -12.80 2.40 8.55
N GLY A 246 -12.96 1.51 7.55
CA GLY A 246 -13.15 1.85 6.15
C GLY A 246 -11.89 1.92 5.30
N TYR A 247 -10.75 1.39 5.77
CA TYR A 247 -9.51 1.28 5.00
C TYR A 247 -9.43 -0.06 4.26
N HIS A 248 -8.93 -0.05 3.04
CA HIS A 248 -8.81 -1.24 2.20
C HIS A 248 -7.46 -1.25 1.46
N HIS A 249 -6.89 -2.42 1.28
CA HIS A 249 -5.76 -2.61 0.37
C HIS A 249 -6.26 -2.73 -1.07
N CYS A 250 -5.46 -2.25 -2.02
CA CYS A 250 -5.58 -2.64 -3.42
C CYS A 250 -5.13 -4.11 -3.60
N SER A 251 -5.35 -4.65 -4.78
CA SER A 251 -4.81 -5.95 -5.17
C SER A 251 -3.29 -5.88 -5.38
N GLY A 252 -2.65 -7.04 -5.52
CA GLY A 252 -1.22 -7.14 -5.87
C GLY A 252 -0.32 -7.69 -4.77
N GLU A 253 -0.90 -8.29 -3.74
CA GLU A 253 -0.15 -8.82 -2.61
C GLU A 253 0.78 -9.98 -3.01
N LYS A 254 2.04 -9.86 -2.60
CA LYS A 254 2.99 -10.98 -2.45
C LYS A 254 3.26 -11.16 -0.96
N HIS A 255 2.90 -12.29 -0.39
CA HIS A 255 3.17 -12.55 1.02
C HIS A 255 4.35 -13.49 1.20
N ILE A 256 5.31 -13.11 2.05
CA ILE A 256 6.35 -13.99 2.59
C ILE A 256 5.81 -14.64 3.86
N THR A 257 5.53 -15.94 3.82
CA THR A 257 4.98 -16.70 4.96
C THR A 257 6.03 -16.93 6.06
N ASP A 258 5.60 -17.44 7.22
CA ASP A 258 6.49 -17.87 8.31
C ASP A 258 7.61 -18.86 7.88
N SER A 259 7.36 -19.68 6.85
CA SER A 259 8.36 -20.60 6.24
C SER A 259 9.36 -19.91 5.31
N ASN A 260 9.21 -18.60 5.08
CA ASN A 260 9.92 -17.77 4.10
C ASN A 260 9.58 -18.09 2.63
N GLU A 261 8.46 -18.77 2.38
CA GLU A 261 7.94 -18.98 1.03
C GLU A 261 7.14 -17.75 0.58
N TRP A 262 7.40 -17.30 -0.65
CA TRP A 262 6.64 -16.21 -1.26
C TRP A 262 5.41 -16.77 -1.97
N VAL A 263 4.24 -16.23 -1.67
CA VAL A 263 2.99 -16.60 -2.31
C VAL A 263 2.30 -15.39 -2.94
N ASN A 264 1.57 -15.62 -4.02
CA ASN A 264 0.71 -14.62 -4.64
C ASN A 264 -0.69 -14.68 -4.01
N CYS A 265 -1.12 -13.57 -3.46
CA CYS A 265 -2.40 -13.40 -2.82
C CYS A 265 -3.34 -12.61 -3.75
N PRO A 266 -4.31 -13.30 -4.40
CA PRO A 266 -5.20 -12.65 -5.36
C PRO A 266 -6.24 -11.76 -4.68
N GLY A 267 -6.55 -10.64 -5.32
CA GLY A 267 -7.57 -9.69 -4.89
C GLY A 267 -7.12 -8.78 -3.76
N GLN A 268 -8.06 -8.00 -3.25
CA GLN A 268 -7.89 -7.06 -2.15
C GLN A 268 -8.11 -7.74 -0.80
N ASP A 269 -7.28 -7.43 0.20
CA ASP A 269 -7.43 -7.90 1.60
C ASP A 269 -7.78 -9.40 1.71
N ASN A 270 -6.99 -10.27 1.06
CA ASN A 270 -7.31 -11.69 0.94
C ASN A 270 -7.28 -12.39 2.32
N PRO A 271 -8.38 -13.01 2.77
CA PRO A 271 -8.50 -13.61 4.10
C PRO A 271 -7.93 -15.04 4.19
N ASP A 272 -7.14 -15.49 3.21
CA ASP A 272 -6.43 -16.77 3.30
C ASP A 272 -5.30 -16.70 4.34
N GLU A 273 -5.09 -17.76 5.11
CA GLU A 273 -4.10 -17.81 6.19
C GLU A 273 -2.65 -17.71 5.67
N GLN A 274 -2.44 -17.86 4.35
CA GLN A 274 -1.17 -17.61 3.68
C GLN A 274 -1.01 -16.15 3.18
N CYS A 275 -2.01 -15.29 3.38
CA CYS A 275 -2.03 -13.87 3.01
C CYS A 275 -2.08 -12.99 4.26
N ILE A 276 -1.57 -11.76 4.21
CA ILE A 276 -1.28 -10.98 5.42
C ILE A 276 -2.52 -10.76 6.30
N VAL A 277 -3.69 -10.59 5.66
CA VAL A 277 -4.96 -10.34 6.35
C VAL A 277 -5.50 -11.60 7.02
N GLY A 278 -5.23 -12.79 6.48
CA GLY A 278 -5.59 -14.04 7.13
C GLY A 278 -4.54 -14.54 8.11
N GLU A 279 -3.25 -14.26 7.87
CA GLU A 279 -2.13 -14.66 8.74
C GLU A 279 -2.07 -13.81 10.02
N VAL A 280 -2.34 -12.50 9.93
CA VAL A 280 -2.33 -11.57 11.07
C VAL A 280 -3.76 -11.12 11.36
N GLY A 281 -4.49 -11.95 12.13
CA GLY A 281 -5.88 -11.70 12.46
C GLY A 281 -6.09 -10.46 13.35
N ASP A 282 -5.12 -10.18 14.23
CA ASP A 282 -5.07 -8.94 15.02
C ASP A 282 -3.64 -8.57 15.44
N LEU A 283 -3.48 -7.42 16.12
CA LEU A 283 -2.17 -6.92 16.56
C LEU A 283 -1.49 -7.80 17.62
N LEU A 284 -2.22 -8.63 18.38
CA LEU A 284 -1.61 -9.54 19.36
C LEU A 284 -0.90 -10.71 18.70
N GLU A 285 -1.31 -11.07 17.48
CA GLU A 285 -0.67 -12.10 16.66
C GLU A 285 0.47 -11.56 15.79
N SER A 286 0.60 -10.23 15.71
CA SER A 286 1.63 -9.54 14.93
C SER A 286 3.01 -9.52 15.60
N ASN A 287 4.05 -9.30 14.80
CA ASN A 287 5.43 -9.13 15.22
C ASN A 287 6.08 -7.96 14.46
N VAL A 288 6.25 -6.83 15.15
CA VAL A 288 6.89 -5.63 14.58
C VAL A 288 8.32 -5.85 14.08
N MET A 289 9.02 -6.88 14.58
CA MET A 289 10.36 -7.23 14.11
C MET A 289 10.39 -7.81 12.70
N ASP A 290 9.25 -8.24 12.17
CA ASP A 290 9.12 -8.72 10.78
C ASP A 290 8.96 -7.57 9.78
N HIS A 291 8.59 -6.37 10.24
CA HIS A 291 8.42 -5.21 9.37
C HIS A 291 9.64 -4.83 8.50
N PRO A 292 10.89 -4.79 9.03
CA PRO A 292 12.05 -4.49 8.20
C PRO A 292 12.43 -5.66 7.26
N GLY A 293 11.77 -6.82 7.33
CA GLY A 293 12.06 -7.99 6.51
C GLY A 293 12.47 -9.22 7.34
N PRO A 294 13.09 -10.23 6.72
CA PRO A 294 13.78 -10.17 5.43
C PRO A 294 12.84 -10.21 4.22
N TYR A 295 13.10 -9.34 3.25
CA TYR A 295 12.52 -9.39 1.90
C TYR A 295 13.58 -10.00 0.96
N ASP A 296 13.46 -11.29 0.62
CA ASP A 296 14.50 -12.03 -0.13
C ASP A 296 15.90 -11.97 0.54
N GLY A 297 15.91 -12.11 1.86
CA GLY A 297 17.13 -12.04 2.68
C GLY A 297 17.63 -10.61 2.97
N ILE A 298 16.93 -9.57 2.51
CA ILE A 298 17.31 -8.16 2.69
C ILE A 298 16.52 -7.56 3.85
N ILE A 299 17.23 -6.97 4.81
CA ILE A 299 16.64 -6.22 5.92
C ILE A 299 16.69 -4.72 5.57
N MET A 300 15.52 -4.10 5.50
CA MET A 300 15.37 -2.66 5.25
C MET A 300 15.54 -1.85 6.53
N GLY A 301 16.05 -0.63 6.41
CA GLY A 301 16.27 0.29 7.54
C GLY A 301 17.75 0.58 7.87
N GLY A 302 18.68 0.03 7.08
CA GLY A 302 20.12 0.32 7.18
C GLY A 302 20.69 0.93 5.88
N CYS A 303 21.49 1.99 6.03
CA CYS A 303 22.29 2.60 4.96
C CYS A 303 23.79 2.31 5.12
N GLN A 304 24.12 1.26 5.86
CA GLN A 304 25.46 0.81 6.23
C GLN A 304 25.57 -0.69 6.05
#